data_AF-A0A9D3YK77-F1
#
_entry.id   AF-A0A9D3YK77-F1
#
_cell.length_a   1.000
_cell.length_b   1.000
_cell.length_c   1.000
_cell.angle_alpha   90.00
_cell.angle_beta   90.00
_cell.angle_gamma   90.00
#
_symmetry.space_group_name_H-M   'P 1'
#
loop_
_entity.id
_entity.type
_entity.pdbx_description
1 polymer ?
#
loop_
_entity_poly.entity_id
_entity_poly.type
_entity_poly.pdbx_seq_one_letter_code
_entity_poly.pdbx_strand_id
1 'polypeptide(L)'
;MHSEDLNLVIYARANISSNYVYLIELHIPPKDEVYRYWSGDANPPTREARVLIMRGQSVPPVIEEYIVTPADSPLTLRPTKNAFYVESPIPFAYKPIDKVEQKHLIQYELYQTLLALNSLLMDIFHMRYETNCFADVTCVQLAFYDNSSRHENTRYTWARLSRGTHERLIPIGLDVLLDQSSTSPADWSIKGILFRDAFYTSLFDLLRVYKSKYQGQHDPDANTSAETPEEERIFSPTGNSYPNYPDFMVKGQTLTYGQWMLTLHFSINNGLSVFDAMFNQERIVYEISLQKVKTLPDTFMEARGLFGASCRRLVPGIDCPETAAFLNFSAFVETDRPFLLLDKVCVFESFDPILHASQSGPFLVLRTVSATQNGEHVLDYVFKRNGEIIVQINSVSEEILIPELKTRPGTDTEEVGFNLFQFKVDIDSSEETLASQLYMTGIKAETQLVVLDSTQTINFPRLSRFTKLVTNERCLPTNATTERPEFVIHNNSPSITYRITVDSNVNVAFLQKFATTHKWLNCPILVMRYSDSERNPGVFSLRDGAVTSPGEYGTHIDDENLREQDLQMWVTVGTQTVLSTSTGSQSLSASIRIIPNA
;
A
#
# COMPACT_ATOMS: atom_id res chain seq x y z
N MET A 1 29.79 -3.13 -15.80
CA MET A 1 30.37 -3.29 -14.45
C MET A 1 30.27 -4.76 -14.08
N HIS A 2 31.31 -5.34 -13.48
CA HIS A 2 31.26 -6.72 -12.99
C HIS A 2 30.75 -6.74 -11.54
N SER A 3 30.15 -7.85 -11.10
CA SER A 3 29.67 -7.97 -9.71
C SER A 3 30.80 -7.84 -8.68
N GLU A 4 32.03 -8.18 -9.05
CA GLU A 4 33.23 -8.05 -8.21
C GLU A 4 33.54 -6.58 -7.86
N ASP A 5 33.16 -5.63 -8.73
CA ASP A 5 33.38 -4.20 -8.52
C ASP A 5 32.48 -3.63 -7.40
N LEU A 6 31.42 -4.36 -7.01
CA LEU A 6 30.45 -3.90 -6.02
C LEU A 6 30.87 -4.17 -4.56
N ASN A 7 31.86 -5.04 -4.32
CA ASN A 7 32.29 -5.44 -2.97
C ASN A 7 31.11 -5.84 -2.05
N LEU A 8 30.21 -6.69 -2.56
CA LEU A 8 28.98 -7.08 -1.86
C LEU A 8 29.27 -8.04 -0.70
N VAL A 9 28.62 -7.78 0.44
CA VAL A 9 28.56 -8.66 1.61
C VAL A 9 27.21 -9.36 1.61
N ILE A 10 27.20 -10.66 1.92
CA ILE A 10 25.94 -11.41 2.09
C ILE A 10 25.12 -10.78 3.21
N TYR A 11 23.80 -10.68 3.00
CA TYR A 11 22.90 -9.94 3.91
C TYR A 11 23.04 -10.37 5.38
N ALA A 12 23.14 -11.68 5.65
CA ALA A 12 23.28 -12.22 7.01
C ALA A 12 24.54 -11.76 7.78
N ARG A 13 25.58 -11.30 7.07
CA ARG A 13 26.84 -10.79 7.65
C ARG A 13 27.02 -9.28 7.46
N ALA A 14 26.08 -8.63 6.78
CA ALA A 14 26.16 -7.20 6.53
C ALA A 14 26.03 -6.40 7.83
N ASN A 15 26.68 -5.24 7.83
CA ASN A 15 26.52 -4.18 8.81
C ASN A 15 26.13 -2.87 8.10
N ILE A 16 25.92 -1.80 8.86
CA ILE A 16 25.50 -0.50 8.30
C ILE A 16 26.49 0.04 7.25
N SER A 17 27.78 -0.19 7.43
CA SER A 17 28.83 0.24 6.50
C SER A 17 29.13 -0.78 5.41
N SER A 18 28.34 -1.84 5.25
CA SER A 18 28.54 -2.85 4.19
C SER A 18 27.83 -2.45 2.90
N ASN A 19 28.33 -2.93 1.77
CA ASN A 19 27.55 -2.95 0.54
C ASN A 19 26.77 -4.26 0.49
N TYR A 20 25.45 -4.23 0.32
CA TYR A 20 24.66 -5.46 0.27
C TYR A 20 23.40 -5.30 -0.58
N VAL A 21 22.94 -6.41 -1.14
CA VAL A 21 21.68 -6.46 -1.87
C VAL A 21 20.54 -6.47 -0.86
N TYR A 22 19.63 -5.49 -0.99
CA TYR A 22 18.46 -5.37 -0.14
C TYR A 22 17.23 -6.04 -0.75
N LEU A 23 17.01 -5.86 -2.07
CA LEU A 23 15.84 -6.35 -2.81
C LEU A 23 16.28 -6.83 -4.19
N ILE A 24 15.70 -7.94 -4.64
CA ILE A 24 15.71 -8.38 -6.03
C ILE A 24 14.26 -8.64 -6.44
N GLU A 25 13.80 -7.96 -7.49
CA GLU A 25 12.46 -8.14 -8.03
C GLU A 25 12.47 -8.17 -9.56
N LEU A 26 11.36 -8.58 -10.17
CA LEU A 26 11.21 -8.57 -11.63
C LEU A 26 11.28 -7.13 -12.15
N HIS A 27 12.14 -6.87 -13.12
CA HIS A 27 12.03 -5.65 -13.92
C HIS A 27 10.93 -5.91 -14.97
N ILE A 28 9.77 -5.27 -14.81
CA ILE A 28 8.70 -5.33 -15.80
C ILE A 28 9.27 -4.83 -17.13
N PRO A 29 9.15 -5.58 -18.25
CA PRO A 29 9.72 -5.17 -19.54
C PRO A 29 9.06 -3.90 -20.12
N PRO A 30 9.73 -3.21 -21.06
CA PRO A 30 9.12 -2.13 -21.83
C PRO A 30 7.80 -2.52 -22.50
N LYS A 31 6.78 -1.67 -22.35
CA LYS A 31 5.44 -1.94 -22.88
C LYS A 31 5.49 -2.16 -24.39
N ASP A 32 6.27 -1.36 -25.13
CA ASP A 32 6.46 -1.50 -26.57
C ASP A 32 7.09 -2.85 -26.99
N GLU A 33 8.05 -3.37 -26.22
CA GLU A 33 8.66 -4.69 -26.45
C GLU A 33 7.66 -5.81 -26.20
N VAL A 34 6.83 -5.67 -25.16
CA VAL A 34 5.77 -6.63 -24.85
C VAL A 34 4.72 -6.66 -25.96
N TYR A 35 4.29 -5.50 -26.45
CA TYR A 35 3.35 -5.40 -27.58
C TYR A 35 3.91 -6.03 -28.85
N ARG A 36 5.15 -5.73 -29.22
CA ARG A 36 5.79 -6.36 -30.38
C ARG A 36 5.92 -7.88 -30.24
N TYR A 37 6.10 -8.39 -29.03
CA TYR A 37 6.07 -9.83 -28.79
C TYR A 37 4.67 -10.42 -28.97
N TRP A 38 3.64 -9.77 -28.43
CA TRP A 38 2.25 -10.22 -28.55
C TRP A 38 1.72 -10.18 -29.99
N SER A 39 2.13 -9.17 -30.77
CA SER A 39 1.79 -9.08 -32.20
C SER A 39 2.51 -10.12 -33.06
N GLY A 40 3.53 -10.79 -32.51
CA GLY A 40 4.39 -11.73 -33.24
C GLY A 40 5.51 -11.08 -34.06
N ASP A 41 5.71 -9.77 -33.92
CA ASP A 41 6.76 -9.00 -34.61
C ASP A 41 8.14 -9.13 -33.97
N ALA A 42 8.21 -9.59 -32.72
CA ALA A 42 9.46 -9.73 -31.96
C ALA A 42 9.49 -11.01 -31.11
N ASN A 43 10.71 -11.38 -30.70
CA ASN A 43 10.92 -12.41 -29.68
C ASN A 43 10.45 -11.93 -28.29
N PRO A 44 10.19 -12.85 -27.35
CA PRO A 44 9.88 -12.50 -25.97
C PRO A 44 10.92 -11.52 -25.39
N PRO A 45 10.50 -10.46 -24.66
CA PRO A 45 11.42 -9.54 -24.02
C PRO A 45 12.40 -10.27 -23.10
N THR A 46 13.63 -9.75 -23.02
CA THR A 46 14.62 -10.32 -22.10
C THR A 46 14.10 -10.17 -20.68
N ARG A 47 14.00 -11.28 -19.95
CA ARG A 47 13.59 -11.24 -18.55
C ARG A 47 14.72 -10.66 -17.72
N GLU A 48 14.52 -9.48 -17.13
CA GLU A 48 15.52 -8.80 -16.30
C GLU A 48 15.06 -8.69 -14.83
N ALA A 49 16.00 -8.45 -13.93
CA ALA A 49 15.74 -8.19 -12.52
C ALA A 49 16.16 -6.77 -12.14
N ARG A 50 15.35 -6.11 -11.31
CA ARG A 50 15.72 -4.88 -10.62
C ARG A 50 16.34 -5.24 -9.28
N VAL A 51 17.51 -4.70 -9.01
CA VAL A 51 18.31 -4.97 -7.81
C VAL A 51 18.58 -3.66 -7.08
N LEU A 52 18.12 -3.57 -5.82
CA LEU A 52 18.38 -2.43 -4.95
C LEU A 52 19.56 -2.76 -4.03
N ILE A 53 20.61 -1.95 -4.07
CA ILE A 53 21.86 -2.16 -3.34
C ILE A 53 22.08 -1.02 -2.36
N MET A 54 22.25 -1.37 -1.09
CA MET A 54 22.73 -0.45 -0.06
C MET A 54 24.24 -0.31 -0.22
N ARG A 55 24.75 0.91 -0.42
CA ARG A 55 26.18 1.19 -0.62
C ARG A 55 26.76 1.86 0.63
N GLY A 56 26.80 1.11 1.74
CA GLY A 56 27.28 1.60 3.04
C GLY A 56 28.76 1.98 3.07
N GLN A 57 29.58 1.47 2.14
CA GLN A 57 31.01 1.79 2.05
C GLN A 57 31.30 3.06 1.22
N SER A 58 30.32 3.56 0.48
CA SER A 58 30.49 4.80 -0.29
C SER A 58 30.66 6.00 0.63
N VAL A 59 31.33 7.04 0.15
CA VAL A 59 31.54 8.30 0.89
C VAL A 59 30.99 9.45 0.06
N PRO A 60 29.79 10.00 0.39
CA PRO A 60 28.86 9.53 1.42
C PRO A 60 28.17 8.20 1.06
N PRO A 61 27.59 7.47 2.04
CA PRO A 61 26.77 6.29 1.76
C PRO A 61 25.57 6.64 0.90
N VAL A 62 25.20 5.72 0.01
CA VAL A 62 24.09 5.91 -0.94
C VAL A 62 23.32 4.61 -1.17
N ILE A 63 22.19 4.70 -1.86
CA ILE A 63 21.44 3.55 -2.35
C ILE A 63 21.39 3.63 -3.88
N GLU A 64 21.66 2.51 -4.53
CA GLU A 64 21.76 2.40 -5.99
C GLU A 64 20.84 1.31 -6.52
N GLU A 65 20.35 1.52 -7.73
CA GLU A 65 19.52 0.54 -8.45
C GLU A 65 20.22 0.06 -9.72
N TYR A 66 20.10 -1.23 -9.96
CA TYR A 66 20.66 -1.90 -11.12
C TYR A 66 19.60 -2.75 -11.81
N ILE A 67 19.61 -2.73 -13.14
CA ILE A 67 18.95 -3.74 -13.95
C ILE A 67 19.97 -4.82 -14.28
N VAL A 68 19.58 -6.07 -14.06
CA VAL A 68 20.45 -7.23 -14.15
C VAL A 68 19.82 -8.32 -15.00
N THR A 69 20.56 -8.83 -15.98
CA THR A 69 20.15 -9.99 -16.79
C THR A 69 20.43 -11.30 -16.05
N PRO A 70 19.55 -12.32 -16.11
CA PRO A 70 19.75 -13.62 -15.47
C PRO A 70 21.05 -14.31 -15.90
N ALA A 71 21.55 -15.18 -15.01
CA ALA A 71 22.87 -15.82 -15.08
C ALA A 71 23.10 -16.77 -16.28
N ASP A 72 22.08 -17.07 -17.07
CA ASP A 72 22.18 -17.88 -18.30
C ASP A 72 22.85 -17.10 -19.47
N SER A 73 23.14 -15.81 -19.24
CA SER A 73 23.97 -14.94 -20.07
C SER A 73 25.06 -14.32 -19.18
N PRO A 74 26.17 -13.80 -19.72
CA PRO A 74 27.12 -13.07 -18.87
C PRO A 74 26.36 -12.02 -18.06
N LEU A 75 26.45 -12.11 -16.74
CA LEU A 75 25.71 -11.24 -15.82
C LEU A 75 26.06 -9.79 -16.15
N THR A 76 25.11 -9.06 -16.74
CA THR A 76 25.27 -7.63 -17.00
C THR A 76 24.61 -6.85 -15.89
N LEU A 77 25.28 -5.81 -15.41
CA LEU A 77 24.74 -4.87 -14.43
C LEU A 77 24.69 -3.48 -15.07
N ARG A 78 23.48 -2.95 -15.22
CA ARG A 78 23.23 -1.62 -15.76
C ARG A 78 22.67 -0.71 -14.65
N PRO A 79 23.39 0.34 -14.23
CA PRO A 79 22.82 1.35 -13.35
C PRO A 79 21.53 1.90 -13.96
N THR A 80 20.51 2.08 -13.13
CA THR A 80 19.24 2.66 -13.57
C THR A 80 18.85 3.83 -12.67
N LYS A 81 18.17 4.80 -13.27
CA LYS A 81 17.55 5.91 -12.55
C LYS A 81 16.04 5.74 -12.67
N ASN A 82 15.39 5.57 -11.53
CA ASN A 82 13.94 5.66 -11.47
C ASN A 82 13.54 7.14 -11.65
N ALA A 83 12.61 7.43 -12.56
CA ALA A 83 12.15 8.79 -12.82
C ALA A 83 11.47 9.45 -11.61
N PHE A 84 10.97 8.64 -10.67
CA PHE A 84 10.33 9.12 -9.45
C PHE A 84 11.33 9.61 -8.40
N TYR A 85 12.61 9.24 -8.45
CA TYR A 85 13.57 9.65 -7.43
C TYR A 85 14.05 11.08 -7.64
N VAL A 86 13.95 11.88 -6.58
CA VAL A 86 14.43 13.27 -6.55
C VAL A 86 15.94 13.30 -6.78
N GLU A 87 16.66 12.38 -6.13
CA GLU A 87 18.12 12.26 -6.19
C GLU A 87 18.54 10.87 -6.67
N SER A 88 19.62 10.83 -7.45
CA SER A 88 20.22 9.59 -7.94
C SER A 88 21.74 9.75 -7.96
N PRO A 89 22.51 8.95 -7.21
CA PRO A 89 22.05 7.86 -6.33
C PRO A 89 21.23 8.37 -5.14
N ILE A 90 20.40 7.51 -4.54
CA ILE A 90 19.44 7.90 -3.51
C ILE A 90 20.20 8.13 -2.18
N PRO A 91 19.97 9.24 -1.47
CA PRO A 91 20.57 9.47 -0.16
C PRO A 91 20.28 8.34 0.84
N PHE A 92 21.30 7.91 1.58
CA PHE A 92 21.18 6.83 2.56
C PHE A 92 20.21 7.14 3.71
N ALA A 93 19.88 8.42 3.92
CA ALA A 93 18.84 8.84 4.87
C ALA A 93 17.45 8.27 4.50
N TYR A 94 17.20 7.97 3.22
CA TYR A 94 15.95 7.36 2.76
C TYR A 94 15.92 5.84 2.88
N LYS A 95 16.99 5.21 3.37
CA LYS A 95 17.06 3.76 3.54
C LYS A 95 15.91 3.27 4.44
N PRO A 96 15.17 2.22 4.04
CA PRO A 96 14.24 1.53 4.94
C PRO A 96 14.96 0.93 6.16
N ILE A 97 14.31 0.99 7.32
CA ILE A 97 14.79 0.32 8.53
C ILE A 97 14.68 -1.19 8.32
N ASP A 98 15.81 -1.81 8.02
CA ASP A 98 15.94 -3.23 7.70
C ASP A 98 16.49 -4.03 8.88
N LYS A 99 16.55 -5.36 8.76
CA LYS A 99 17.05 -6.24 9.83
C LYS A 99 18.51 -5.95 10.21
N VAL A 100 19.34 -5.50 9.26
CA VAL A 100 20.72 -5.09 9.56
C VAL A 100 20.72 -3.91 10.52
N GLU A 101 19.91 -2.89 10.26
CA GLU A 101 19.80 -1.70 11.09
C GLU A 101 19.16 -1.97 12.46
N GLN A 102 18.06 -2.73 12.49
CA GLN A 102 17.39 -3.12 13.72
C GLN A 102 18.33 -3.88 14.67
N LYS A 103 19.14 -4.80 14.13
CA LYS A 103 20.13 -5.53 14.94
C LYS A 103 21.11 -4.58 15.63
N HIS A 104 21.61 -3.57 14.92
CA HIS A 104 22.57 -2.62 15.49
C HIS A 104 21.91 -1.69 16.52
N LEU A 105 20.70 -1.19 16.21
CA LEU A 105 19.90 -0.41 17.15
C LEU A 105 19.67 -1.13 18.47
N ILE A 106 19.25 -2.41 18.39
CA ILE A 106 19.00 -3.23 19.57
C ILE A 106 20.31 -3.47 20.33
N GLN A 107 21.35 -3.92 19.64
CA GLN A 107 22.59 -4.37 20.28
C GLN A 107 23.39 -3.23 20.91
N TYR A 108 23.50 -2.07 20.24
CA TYR A 108 24.40 -1.00 20.65
C TYR A 108 23.69 0.10 21.44
N GLU A 109 22.47 0.48 21.05
CA GLU A 109 21.77 1.64 21.64
C GLU A 109 20.70 1.24 22.67
N LEU A 110 19.86 0.26 22.34
CA LEU A 110 18.67 -0.02 23.16
C LEU A 110 18.92 -1.03 24.28
N TYR A 111 19.89 -1.95 24.13
CA TYR A 111 20.03 -3.11 25.02
C TYR A 111 20.04 -2.75 26.52
N GLN A 112 20.89 -1.79 26.92
CA GLN A 112 21.00 -1.38 28.32
C GLN A 112 19.73 -0.68 28.83
N THR A 113 19.10 0.14 27.98
CA THR A 113 17.87 0.84 28.30
C THR A 113 16.72 -0.15 28.51
N LEU A 114 16.57 -1.12 27.62
CA LEU A 114 15.53 -2.15 27.71
C LEU A 114 15.70 -3.02 28.96
N LEU A 115 16.92 -3.41 29.30
CA LEU A 115 17.19 -4.15 30.54
C LEU A 115 16.83 -3.33 31.79
N ALA A 116 17.17 -2.05 31.81
CA ALA A 116 16.85 -1.17 32.93
C ALA A 116 15.35 -0.88 33.08
N LEU A 117 14.57 -1.02 31.99
CA LEU A 117 13.12 -0.93 32.00
C LEU A 117 12.41 -2.19 32.52
N ASN A 118 13.10 -3.33 32.67
CA ASN A 118 12.45 -4.61 33.04
C ASN A 118 11.66 -4.55 34.35
N SER A 119 12.10 -3.79 35.36
CA SER A 119 11.31 -3.64 36.59
C SER A 119 9.99 -2.92 36.34
N LEU A 120 10.01 -1.84 35.54
CA LEU A 120 8.79 -1.12 35.15
C LEU A 120 7.88 -2.01 34.30
N LEU A 121 8.46 -2.73 33.32
CA LEU A 121 7.71 -3.59 32.40
C LEU A 121 7.01 -4.73 33.16
N MET A 122 7.68 -5.36 34.11
CA MET A 122 7.09 -6.47 34.89
C MET A 122 6.04 -5.99 35.87
N ASP A 123 6.26 -4.84 36.51
CA ASP A 123 5.36 -4.26 37.51
C ASP A 123 4.05 -3.77 36.86
N ILE A 124 4.16 -3.06 35.73
CA ILE A 124 3.01 -2.41 35.08
C ILE A 124 2.33 -3.32 34.07
N PHE A 125 3.09 -4.02 33.25
CA PHE A 125 2.57 -4.75 32.08
C PHE A 125 2.72 -6.26 32.17
N HIS A 126 3.34 -6.79 33.24
CA HIS A 126 3.68 -8.21 33.37
C HIS A 126 4.53 -8.76 32.21
N MET A 127 5.37 -7.91 31.63
CA MET A 127 6.26 -8.27 30.55
C MET A 127 7.72 -7.94 30.86
N ARG A 128 8.64 -8.52 30.10
CA ARG A 128 10.07 -8.20 30.17
C ARG A 128 10.72 -8.23 28.80
N TYR A 129 11.84 -7.55 28.69
CA TYR A 129 12.75 -7.68 27.57
C TYR A 129 13.82 -8.75 27.87
N GLU A 130 13.99 -9.68 26.94
CA GLU A 130 15.04 -10.70 26.94
C GLU A 130 15.61 -10.89 25.53
N THR A 131 16.89 -11.24 25.45
CA THR A 131 17.62 -11.37 24.17
C THR A 131 17.20 -12.57 23.31
N ASN A 132 16.63 -13.62 23.89
CA ASN A 132 16.25 -14.85 23.19
C ASN A 132 14.75 -15.15 23.29
N CYS A 133 13.92 -14.12 23.21
CA CYS A 133 12.50 -14.31 23.39
C CYS A 133 11.73 -14.45 22.08
N PHE A 134 11.53 -15.71 21.65
CA PHE A 134 10.89 -16.03 20.38
C PHE A 134 9.49 -16.65 20.52
N ALA A 135 9.01 -16.93 21.74
CA ALA A 135 7.76 -17.68 21.94
C ALA A 135 7.03 -17.45 23.28
N ASP A 136 7.47 -16.51 24.12
CA ASP A 136 6.83 -16.24 25.41
C ASP A 136 5.97 -14.98 25.31
N VAL A 137 4.68 -15.09 25.64
CA VAL A 137 3.71 -13.98 25.67
C VAL A 137 4.07 -12.90 26.69
N THR A 138 4.97 -13.21 27.63
CA THR A 138 5.50 -12.25 28.60
C THR A 138 6.65 -11.40 28.06
N CYS A 139 7.03 -11.57 26.78
CA CYS A 139 8.11 -10.80 26.19
C CYS A 139 7.64 -9.62 25.36
N VAL A 140 8.33 -8.50 25.59
CA VAL A 140 8.18 -7.31 24.78
C VAL A 140 8.77 -7.53 23.39
N GLN A 141 7.99 -7.19 22.37
CA GLN A 141 8.39 -7.08 20.98
C GLN A 141 8.71 -5.62 20.63
N LEU A 142 9.58 -5.41 19.64
CA LEU A 142 9.96 -4.08 19.18
C LEU A 142 9.47 -3.83 17.76
N ALA A 143 8.70 -2.75 17.58
CA ALA A 143 8.35 -2.20 16.29
C ALA A 143 9.17 -0.93 16.03
N PHE A 144 9.79 -0.83 14.85
CA PHE A 144 10.58 0.34 14.47
C PHE A 144 9.89 1.11 13.36
N TYR A 145 9.81 2.43 13.52
CA TYR A 145 9.30 3.36 12.51
C TYR A 145 10.09 4.67 12.56
N ASP A 146 10.23 5.31 11.40
CA ASP A 146 10.87 6.64 11.32
C ASP A 146 9.83 7.76 11.26
N ASN A 147 10.19 8.90 11.85
CA ASN A 147 9.46 10.16 11.70
C ASN A 147 10.44 11.30 11.37
N SER A 148 11.45 11.01 10.55
CA SER A 148 12.46 11.98 10.18
C SER A 148 11.82 13.11 9.37
N SER A 149 11.81 14.33 9.93
CA SER A 149 11.45 15.55 9.19
C SER A 149 12.59 15.89 8.22
N ARG A 150 12.24 15.91 6.94
CA ARG A 150 13.16 15.86 5.80
C ARG A 150 13.98 17.14 5.56
N HIS A 151 13.87 18.15 6.44
CA HIS A 151 14.48 19.47 6.21
C HIS A 151 15.84 19.66 6.88
N GLU A 152 16.30 18.75 7.75
CA GLU A 152 17.47 18.99 8.60
C GLU A 152 18.56 17.90 8.56
N ASN A 153 18.55 16.97 7.59
CA ASN A 153 19.45 15.81 7.58
C ASN A 153 19.36 14.96 8.86
N THR A 154 18.25 15.05 9.59
CA THR A 154 18.00 14.27 10.80
C THR A 154 17.29 12.97 10.45
N ARG A 155 17.67 11.88 11.12
CA ARG A 155 16.98 10.60 11.04
C ARG A 155 16.60 10.13 12.43
N TYR A 156 15.35 10.41 12.80
CA TYR A 156 14.78 9.98 14.06
C TYR A 156 13.93 8.72 13.88
N THR A 157 14.24 7.73 14.69
CA THR A 157 13.57 6.43 14.70
C THR A 157 12.99 6.19 16.07
N TRP A 158 11.75 5.72 16.11
CA TRP A 158 11.16 5.24 17.34
C TRP A 158 11.25 3.73 17.40
N ALA A 159 11.59 3.22 18.58
CA ALA A 159 11.46 1.83 18.95
C ALA A 159 10.28 1.72 19.91
N ARG A 160 9.16 1.24 19.38
CA ARG A 160 7.93 1.03 20.13
C ARG A 160 7.91 -0.34 20.75
N LEU A 161 7.60 -0.37 22.04
CA LEU A 161 7.42 -1.62 22.77
C LEU A 161 5.98 -2.08 22.57
N SER A 162 5.84 -3.34 22.18
CA SER A 162 4.57 -3.97 21.88
C SER A 162 4.48 -5.35 22.53
N ARG A 163 3.25 -5.83 22.69
CA ARG A 163 2.94 -7.22 23.02
C ARG A 163 2.39 -7.94 21.79
N GLY A 164 2.40 -9.27 21.79
CA GLY A 164 1.85 -10.09 20.71
C GLY A 164 2.90 -10.73 19.83
N THR A 165 2.52 -11.12 18.61
CA THR A 165 3.37 -11.84 17.65
C THR A 165 3.82 -10.91 16.53
N HIS A 166 4.77 -11.34 15.69
CA HIS A 166 5.20 -10.56 14.52
C HIS A 166 4.03 -10.21 13.57
N GLU A 167 2.98 -11.02 13.54
CA GLU A 167 1.80 -10.79 12.70
C GLU A 167 0.81 -9.79 13.33
N ARG A 168 0.84 -9.65 14.67
CA ARG A 168 -0.04 -8.75 15.41
C ARG A 168 0.68 -8.16 16.63
N LEU A 169 1.14 -6.93 16.48
CA LEU A 169 1.82 -6.16 17.52
C LEU A 169 0.89 -5.10 18.10
N ILE A 170 0.65 -5.18 19.40
CA ILE A 170 -0.18 -4.22 20.14
C ILE A 170 0.73 -3.31 20.96
N PRO A 171 0.77 -1.99 20.70
CA PRO A 171 1.58 -1.04 21.47
C PRO A 171 1.22 -1.04 22.97
N ILE A 172 2.21 -0.86 23.84
CA ILE A 172 2.01 -0.85 25.31
C ILE A 172 2.09 0.55 25.92
N GLY A 173 2.33 1.57 25.09
CA GLY A 173 2.42 2.98 25.51
C GLY A 173 3.78 3.34 26.07
N LEU A 174 4.83 2.66 25.58
CA LEU A 174 6.23 2.95 25.86
C LEU A 174 7.02 2.91 24.56
N ASP A 175 7.51 4.08 24.13
CA ASP A 175 8.30 4.23 22.91
C ASP A 175 9.64 4.91 23.22
N VAL A 176 10.72 4.47 22.58
CA VAL A 176 12.06 5.06 22.72
C VAL A 176 12.45 5.80 21.45
N LEU A 177 12.77 7.09 21.56
CA LEU A 177 13.22 7.91 20.44
C LEU A 177 14.74 7.85 20.28
N LEU A 178 15.20 7.52 19.08
CA LEU A 178 16.59 7.35 18.69
C LEU A 178 16.98 8.40 17.65
N ASP A 179 18.20 8.93 17.79
CA ASP A 179 18.89 9.71 16.77
C ASP A 179 19.86 8.80 16.02
N GLN A 180 19.56 8.56 14.75
CA GLN A 180 20.37 7.78 13.82
C GLN A 180 20.82 8.60 12.61
N SER A 181 20.92 9.93 12.79
CA SER A 181 21.31 10.84 11.71
C SER A 181 22.72 10.56 11.18
N SER A 182 23.61 10.06 12.06
CA SER A 182 24.96 9.62 11.66
C SER A 182 24.92 8.29 10.92
N THR A 183 25.80 8.15 9.93
CA THR A 183 26.03 6.88 9.22
C THR A 183 26.89 5.90 10.04
N SER A 184 27.49 6.36 11.14
CA SER A 184 28.23 5.53 12.08
C SER A 184 27.32 5.14 13.26
N PRO A 185 27.11 3.84 13.51
CA PRO A 185 26.33 3.38 14.66
C PRO A 185 26.86 3.84 16.02
N ALA A 186 28.15 4.19 16.12
CA ALA A 186 28.75 4.65 17.37
C ALA A 186 28.34 6.08 17.77
N ASP A 187 27.77 6.85 16.84
CA ASP A 187 27.29 8.21 17.10
C ASP A 187 25.78 8.25 17.31
N TRP A 188 25.11 7.09 17.28
CA TRP A 188 23.68 7.02 17.56
C TRP A 188 23.42 7.29 19.04
N SER A 189 22.22 7.75 19.36
CA SER A 189 21.86 8.05 20.75
C SER A 189 20.36 8.00 21.01
N ILE A 190 19.99 7.75 22.27
CA ILE A 190 18.61 7.89 22.74
C ILE A 190 18.34 9.37 23.06
N LYS A 191 17.33 9.95 22.40
CA LYS A 191 16.86 11.32 22.63
C LYS A 191 15.84 11.43 23.77
N GLY A 192 15.11 10.34 24.03
CA GLY A 192 14.12 10.30 25.09
C GLY A 192 13.20 9.09 24.99
N ILE A 193 12.28 9.01 25.95
CA ILE A 193 11.33 7.91 26.10
C ILE A 193 9.95 8.53 26.29
N LEU A 194 8.99 8.09 25.48
CA LEU A 194 7.58 8.41 25.66
C LEU A 194 6.96 7.31 26.52
N PHE A 195 6.32 7.69 27.64
CA PHE A 195 5.62 6.76 28.50
C PHE A 195 4.37 7.42 29.10
N ARG A 196 3.19 6.85 28.82
CA ARG A 196 1.87 7.39 29.26
C ARG A 196 1.75 8.90 29.02
N ASP A 197 1.97 9.32 27.77
CA ASP A 197 1.85 10.73 27.31
C ASP A 197 2.84 11.73 27.88
N ALA A 198 3.81 11.27 28.65
CA ALA A 198 4.90 12.09 29.11
C ALA A 198 6.17 11.72 28.36
N PHE A 199 6.81 12.73 27.79
CA PHE A 199 8.13 12.59 27.20
C PHE A 199 9.21 12.84 28.25
N TYR A 200 10.11 11.87 28.42
CA TYR A 200 11.24 11.91 29.35
C TYR A 200 12.53 12.01 28.55
N THR A 201 13.32 13.05 28.80
CA THR A 201 14.61 13.27 28.11
C THR A 201 15.70 12.28 28.56
N SER A 202 15.50 11.57 29.67
CA SER A 202 16.41 10.53 30.14
C SER A 202 15.67 9.35 30.77
N LEU A 203 16.28 8.17 30.68
CA LEU A 203 15.81 6.97 31.38
C LEU A 203 15.75 7.19 32.91
N PHE A 204 16.68 7.96 33.46
CA PHE A 204 16.72 8.24 34.90
C PHE A 204 15.49 9.02 35.37
N ASP A 205 15.04 10.00 34.59
CA ASP A 205 13.84 10.78 34.92
C ASP A 205 12.58 9.91 34.87
N LEU A 206 12.46 9.06 33.85
CA LEU A 206 11.38 8.07 33.77
C LEU A 206 11.38 7.15 35.00
N LEU A 207 12.51 6.55 35.35
CA LEU A 207 12.60 5.61 36.47
C LEU A 207 12.34 6.28 37.83
N ARG A 208 12.68 7.58 37.98
CA ARG A 208 12.33 8.37 39.17
C ARG A 208 10.82 8.55 39.29
N VAL A 209 10.16 8.96 38.20
CA VAL A 209 8.72 9.16 38.18
C VAL A 209 7.99 7.84 38.40
N TYR A 210 8.42 6.77 37.72
CA TYR A 210 7.93 5.40 37.95
C TYR A 210 7.90 5.04 39.43
N LYS A 211 9.03 5.13 40.13
CA LYS A 211 9.13 4.79 41.57
C LYS A 211 8.22 5.65 42.46
N SER A 212 8.04 6.92 42.11
CA SER A 212 7.24 7.85 42.92
C SER A 212 5.73 7.77 42.67
N LYS A 213 5.31 7.41 41.45
CA LYS A 213 3.93 7.61 40.98
C LYS A 213 3.27 6.33 40.47
N TYR A 214 4.01 5.50 39.73
CA TYR A 214 3.44 4.38 38.97
C TYR A 214 3.78 3.00 39.53
N GLN A 215 4.70 2.91 40.50
CA GLN A 215 5.08 1.65 41.11
C GLN A 215 3.88 0.93 41.74
N GLY A 216 3.71 -0.35 41.42
CA GLY A 216 2.57 -1.17 41.85
C GLY A 216 1.24 -0.86 41.15
N GLN A 217 1.22 0.04 40.15
CA GLN A 217 0.07 0.18 39.27
C GLN A 217 0.13 -0.90 38.20
N HIS A 218 -1.01 -1.54 37.93
CA HIS A 218 -1.15 -2.48 36.83
C HIS A 218 -1.89 -1.81 35.68
N ASP A 219 -1.43 -2.06 34.47
CA ASP A 219 -2.22 -1.78 33.28
C ASP A 219 -3.43 -2.73 33.28
N PRO A 220 -4.68 -2.22 33.27
CA PRO A 220 -5.87 -3.08 33.22
C PRO A 220 -5.87 -3.98 31.98
N ASP A 221 -5.23 -3.55 30.90
CA ASP A 221 -5.07 -4.31 29.67
C ASP A 221 -3.82 -5.23 29.72
N ALA A 222 -3.06 -5.31 30.83
CA ALA A 222 -1.89 -6.19 30.95
C ALA A 222 -2.22 -7.69 30.73
N ASN A 223 -3.44 -8.10 31.08
CA ASN A 223 -3.90 -9.49 30.99
C ASN A 223 -4.75 -9.79 29.75
N THR A 224 -5.07 -8.78 28.93
CA THR A 224 -5.69 -9.03 27.62
C THR A 224 -4.60 -9.60 26.71
N SER A 225 -4.65 -10.91 26.53
CA SER A 225 -3.94 -11.55 25.43
C SER A 225 -4.48 -10.95 24.12
N ALA A 226 -3.64 -10.87 23.08
CA ALA A 226 -4.12 -10.68 21.71
C ALA A 226 -5.08 -11.80 21.23
N GLU A 227 -5.35 -12.77 22.11
CA GLU A 227 -6.12 -13.99 21.95
C GLU A 227 -7.12 -14.15 23.11
N THR A 228 -7.80 -13.10 23.57
CA THR A 228 -9.09 -13.39 24.23
C THR A 228 -10.01 -13.84 23.12
N PRO A 229 -10.42 -15.13 23.04
CA PRO A 229 -11.49 -15.49 22.15
C PRO A 229 -12.67 -14.68 22.67
N GLU A 230 -13.16 -13.70 21.89
CA GLU A 230 -14.57 -13.40 21.99
C GLU A 230 -15.28 -14.76 21.95
N GLU A 231 -16.18 -15.01 22.90
CA GLU A 231 -16.95 -16.25 23.03
C GLU A 231 -17.14 -16.89 21.66
N GLU A 232 -16.74 -18.16 21.50
CA GLU A 232 -16.91 -18.91 20.26
C GLU A 232 -18.33 -18.70 19.74
N ARG A 233 -18.52 -17.68 18.90
CA ARG A 233 -19.70 -17.55 18.09
C ARG A 233 -19.47 -18.65 17.09
N ILE A 234 -20.10 -19.79 17.34
CA ILE A 234 -20.24 -20.87 16.38
C ILE A 234 -21.01 -20.26 15.20
N PHE A 235 -20.29 -19.56 14.33
CA PHE A 235 -20.74 -19.29 12.99
C PHE A 235 -20.76 -20.67 12.35
N SER A 236 -21.97 -21.24 12.27
CA SER A 236 -22.19 -22.31 11.31
C SER A 236 -21.79 -21.71 9.97
N PRO A 237 -20.73 -22.19 9.28
CA PRO A 237 -20.45 -21.71 7.96
C PRO A 237 -21.73 -21.96 7.17
N THR A 238 -22.38 -20.89 6.72
CA THR A 238 -23.44 -21.01 5.72
C THR A 238 -22.70 -21.46 4.47
N GLY A 239 -22.52 -22.77 4.35
CA GLY A 239 -21.83 -23.40 3.26
C GLY A 239 -22.62 -23.10 2.01
N ASN A 240 -22.22 -22.06 1.30
CA ASN A 240 -22.62 -21.92 -0.08
C ASN A 240 -22.03 -23.14 -0.78
N SER A 241 -22.89 -23.97 -1.36
CA SER A 241 -22.47 -25.12 -2.13
C SER A 241 -21.82 -24.60 -3.42
N TYR A 242 -20.52 -24.37 -3.38
CA TYR A 242 -19.76 -24.05 -4.58
C TYR A 242 -19.82 -25.27 -5.51
N PRO A 243 -20.02 -25.09 -6.83
CA PRO A 243 -19.99 -26.20 -7.76
C PRO A 243 -18.67 -26.96 -7.62
N ASN A 244 -18.72 -28.29 -7.69
CA ASN A 244 -17.59 -29.22 -7.45
C ASN A 244 -16.37 -29.02 -8.37
N TYR A 245 -16.44 -28.12 -9.35
CA TYR A 245 -15.33 -27.77 -10.23
C TYR A 245 -15.31 -26.25 -10.44
N PRO A 246 -14.20 -25.57 -10.08
CA PRO A 246 -14.06 -24.14 -10.37
C PRO A 246 -14.06 -23.91 -11.88
N ASP A 247 -14.80 -22.93 -12.37
CA ASP A 247 -14.83 -22.53 -13.79
C ASP A 247 -13.61 -21.66 -14.17
N PHE A 248 -12.55 -21.71 -13.36
CA PHE A 248 -11.28 -21.03 -13.58
C PHE A 248 -10.11 -22.02 -13.54
N MET A 249 -9.00 -21.63 -14.19
CA MET A 249 -7.76 -22.37 -14.19
C MET A 249 -6.60 -21.44 -13.91
N VAL A 250 -5.67 -21.86 -13.05
CA VAL A 250 -4.42 -21.15 -12.77
C VAL A 250 -3.25 -21.99 -13.26
N LYS A 251 -2.43 -21.44 -14.16
CA LYS A 251 -1.22 -22.06 -14.68
C LYS A 251 -0.06 -21.07 -14.59
N GLY A 252 0.81 -21.27 -13.60
CA GLY A 252 1.89 -20.33 -13.31
C GLY A 252 1.31 -18.98 -12.87
N GLN A 253 1.61 -17.93 -13.64
CA GLN A 253 1.07 -16.58 -13.41
C GLN A 253 -0.19 -16.30 -14.24
N THR A 254 -0.60 -17.20 -15.15
CA THR A 254 -1.76 -17.00 -16.00
C THR A 254 -3.00 -17.60 -15.35
N LEU A 255 -4.08 -16.83 -15.33
CA LEU A 255 -5.40 -17.24 -14.87
C LEU A 255 -6.40 -17.11 -16.02
N THR A 256 -7.19 -18.16 -16.26
CA THR A 256 -8.30 -18.11 -17.21
C THR A 256 -9.63 -18.34 -16.50
N TYR A 257 -10.65 -17.55 -16.83
CA TYR A 257 -12.00 -17.66 -16.25
C TYR A 257 -13.07 -17.27 -17.27
N GLY A 258 -13.80 -18.24 -17.82
CA GLY A 258 -14.74 -17.99 -18.92
C GLY A 258 -14.07 -17.27 -20.09
N GLN A 259 -14.44 -16.01 -20.33
CA GLN A 259 -13.85 -15.15 -21.38
C GLN A 259 -12.64 -14.34 -20.90
N TRP A 260 -12.29 -14.42 -19.62
CA TRP A 260 -11.16 -13.71 -19.03
C TRP A 260 -9.86 -14.49 -19.18
N MET A 261 -8.79 -13.76 -19.47
CA MET A 261 -7.41 -14.20 -19.30
C MET A 261 -6.64 -13.09 -18.61
N LEU A 262 -5.94 -13.42 -17.51
CA LEU A 262 -5.24 -12.48 -16.65
C LEU A 262 -3.82 -12.96 -16.40
N THR A 263 -2.88 -12.04 -16.24
CA THR A 263 -1.53 -12.31 -15.76
C THR A 263 -1.35 -11.74 -14.36
N LEU A 264 -1.04 -12.58 -13.38
CA LEU A 264 -0.87 -12.20 -11.98
C LEU A 264 0.60 -11.92 -11.68
N HIS A 265 0.83 -10.80 -11.00
CA HIS A 265 2.14 -10.46 -10.45
C HIS A 265 2.02 -10.18 -8.95
N PHE A 266 3.04 -10.54 -8.20
CA PHE A 266 3.15 -10.18 -6.78
C PHE A 266 4.53 -9.57 -6.54
N SER A 267 4.56 -8.33 -6.07
CA SER A 267 5.79 -7.67 -5.60
C SER A 267 5.70 -7.46 -4.09
N ILE A 268 6.84 -7.56 -3.42
CA ILE A 268 6.98 -7.18 -2.00
C ILE A 268 6.64 -5.70 -1.78
N ASN A 269 6.81 -4.84 -2.79
CA ASN A 269 6.48 -3.42 -2.70
C ASN A 269 4.97 -3.19 -2.73
N ASN A 270 4.31 -3.68 -3.78
CA ASN A 270 2.94 -3.32 -4.13
C ASN A 270 1.88 -4.36 -3.74
N GLY A 271 2.31 -5.59 -3.43
CA GLY A 271 1.40 -6.74 -3.27
C GLY A 271 0.94 -7.29 -4.62
N LEU A 272 -0.31 -7.77 -4.66
CA LEU A 272 -0.94 -8.33 -5.85
C LEU A 272 -1.17 -7.24 -6.91
N SER A 273 -0.87 -7.56 -8.17
CA SER A 273 -1.13 -6.73 -9.34
C SER A 273 -1.65 -7.60 -10.48
N VAL A 274 -2.51 -7.03 -11.31
CA VAL A 274 -3.06 -7.71 -12.49
C VAL A 274 -2.51 -7.03 -13.73
N PHE A 275 -1.91 -7.83 -14.61
CA PHE A 275 -1.41 -7.44 -15.91
C PHE A 275 -2.19 -8.15 -17.02
N ASP A 276 -2.20 -7.55 -18.22
CA ASP A 276 -2.73 -8.16 -19.44
C ASP A 276 -4.14 -8.75 -19.22
N ALA A 277 -5.04 -7.94 -18.67
CA ALA A 277 -6.41 -8.33 -18.43
C ALA A 277 -7.19 -8.32 -19.75
N MET A 278 -7.38 -9.51 -20.32
CA MET A 278 -8.12 -9.71 -21.56
C MET A 278 -9.51 -10.26 -21.28
N PHE A 279 -10.51 -9.76 -22.01
CA PHE A 279 -11.86 -10.28 -22.04
C PHE A 279 -12.30 -10.49 -23.48
N ASN A 280 -12.83 -11.67 -23.79
CA ASN A 280 -13.26 -12.02 -25.14
C ASN A 280 -12.15 -11.82 -26.20
N GLN A 281 -10.91 -12.20 -25.85
CA GLN A 281 -9.70 -12.06 -26.69
C GLN A 281 -9.26 -10.62 -26.96
N GLU A 282 -9.87 -9.63 -26.32
CA GLU A 282 -9.48 -8.23 -26.40
C GLU A 282 -8.88 -7.78 -25.07
N ARG A 283 -7.75 -7.08 -25.10
CA ARG A 283 -7.20 -6.47 -23.89
C ARG A 283 -8.13 -5.36 -23.42
N ILE A 284 -8.37 -5.29 -22.12
CA ILE A 284 -9.07 -4.18 -21.49
C ILE A 284 -8.07 -3.30 -20.75
N VAL A 285 -7.18 -3.93 -19.98
CA VAL A 285 -6.24 -3.23 -19.10
C VAL A 285 -4.88 -3.89 -19.21
N TYR A 286 -3.85 -3.08 -19.45
CA TYR A 286 -2.47 -3.54 -19.43
C TYR A 286 -1.97 -3.77 -18.00
N GLU A 287 -2.28 -2.85 -17.07
CA GLU A 287 -1.86 -2.93 -15.67
C GLU A 287 -2.91 -2.33 -14.73
N ILE A 288 -3.23 -3.07 -13.66
CA ILE A 288 -3.87 -2.54 -12.45
C ILE A 288 -3.05 -2.95 -11.23
N SER A 289 -2.49 -1.97 -10.53
CA SER A 289 -1.57 -2.22 -9.42
C SER A 289 -1.68 -1.15 -8.34
N LEU A 290 -1.60 -1.57 -7.08
CA LEU A 290 -1.47 -0.65 -5.96
C LEU A 290 -0.08 0.01 -6.01
N GLN A 291 0.00 1.32 -5.80
CA GLN A 291 1.24 2.09 -5.91
C GLN A 291 1.67 2.72 -4.59
N LYS A 292 0.72 3.21 -3.81
CA LYS A 292 0.96 3.85 -2.51
C LYS A 292 -0.15 3.54 -1.51
N VAL A 293 0.22 3.47 -0.24
CA VAL A 293 -0.70 3.38 0.89
C VAL A 293 -0.31 4.41 1.93
N LYS A 294 -1.27 5.16 2.45
CA LYS A 294 -1.05 6.20 3.44
C LYS A 294 -2.14 6.13 4.50
N THR A 295 -1.78 6.21 5.77
CA THR A 295 -2.76 6.37 6.85
C THR A 295 -2.69 7.78 7.42
N LEU A 296 -3.85 8.38 7.71
CA LEU A 296 -3.98 9.69 8.35
C LEU A 296 -4.85 9.60 9.61
N PRO A 297 -4.61 10.42 10.66
CA PRO A 297 -3.46 11.34 10.79
C PRO A 297 -2.12 10.59 10.73
N ASP A 298 -1.06 11.31 10.35
CA ASP A 298 0.33 10.82 10.34
C ASP A 298 0.78 10.60 11.79
N THR A 299 0.17 9.61 12.46
CA THR A 299 0.72 9.06 13.68
C THR A 299 1.98 8.32 13.28
N PHE A 300 2.97 8.33 14.16
CA PHE A 300 4.32 7.85 13.95
C PHE A 300 4.37 6.34 13.59
N MET A 301 3.83 5.89 12.47
CA MET A 301 3.46 4.48 12.28
C MET A 301 3.52 4.04 10.82
N GLU A 302 4.30 4.70 9.97
CA GLU A 302 4.45 4.24 8.59
C GLU A 302 5.41 3.05 8.53
N ALA A 303 4.80 1.86 8.58
CA ALA A 303 5.44 0.58 8.39
C ALA A 303 6.16 0.52 7.03
N ARG A 304 7.50 0.40 7.04
CA ARG A 304 8.46 -0.06 5.99
C ARG A 304 8.29 0.32 4.50
N GLY A 305 7.17 0.87 4.03
CA GLY A 305 6.90 1.15 2.62
C GLY A 305 6.40 -0.03 1.79
N LEU A 306 6.24 -1.22 2.37
CA LEU A 306 6.12 -2.48 1.62
C LEU A 306 4.79 -3.18 1.84
N PHE A 307 3.75 -2.82 1.07
CA PHE A 307 2.41 -3.42 1.19
C PHE A 307 2.42 -4.93 0.92
N GLY A 308 3.22 -5.39 -0.05
CA GLY A 308 3.35 -6.81 -0.34
C GLY A 308 4.04 -7.59 0.77
N ALA A 309 5.00 -6.97 1.48
CA ALA A 309 5.64 -7.58 2.64
C ALA A 309 4.68 -7.76 3.82
N SER A 310 3.74 -6.82 3.99
CA SER A 310 2.71 -6.87 5.06
C SER A 310 1.54 -7.79 4.73
N CYS A 311 1.48 -8.35 3.51
CA CYS A 311 0.48 -9.36 3.19
C CYS A 311 0.70 -10.62 4.04
N ARG A 312 -0.31 -11.05 4.80
CA ARG A 312 -0.24 -12.25 5.63
C ARG A 312 -0.64 -13.50 4.86
N ARG A 313 -0.38 -14.68 5.44
CA ARG A 313 -0.86 -15.94 4.87
C ARG A 313 -2.38 -15.99 5.05
N LEU A 314 -3.10 -16.33 3.99
CA LEU A 314 -4.56 -16.45 4.02
C LEU A 314 -4.98 -17.81 4.57
N VAL A 315 -6.03 -17.81 5.37
CA VAL A 315 -6.57 -18.99 6.05
C VAL A 315 -7.83 -19.47 5.32
N PRO A 316 -7.81 -20.71 4.77
CA PRO A 316 -8.99 -21.31 4.14
C PRO A 316 -10.19 -21.39 5.09
N GLY A 317 -11.37 -21.03 4.61
CA GLY A 317 -12.61 -21.01 5.38
C GLY A 317 -12.83 -19.74 6.23
N ILE A 318 -11.79 -18.90 6.39
CA ILE A 318 -11.87 -17.62 7.13
C ILE A 318 -11.73 -16.44 6.16
N ASP A 319 -10.56 -16.30 5.54
CA ASP A 319 -10.28 -15.18 4.63
C ASP A 319 -10.90 -15.39 3.25
N CYS A 320 -10.96 -16.65 2.82
CA CYS A 320 -11.44 -17.09 1.53
C CYS A 320 -12.22 -18.40 1.69
N PRO A 321 -13.12 -18.75 0.75
CA PRO A 321 -13.79 -20.05 0.75
C PRO A 321 -12.79 -21.21 0.88
N GLU A 322 -13.18 -22.29 1.55
CA GLU A 322 -12.35 -23.48 1.71
C GLU A 322 -11.94 -24.11 0.36
N THR A 323 -12.79 -23.94 -0.66
CA THR A 323 -12.58 -24.41 -2.04
C THR A 323 -11.73 -23.45 -2.90
N ALA A 324 -11.24 -22.35 -2.34
CA ALA A 324 -10.40 -21.39 -3.07
C ALA A 324 -9.04 -21.99 -3.45
N ALA A 325 -8.48 -21.53 -4.56
CA ALA A 325 -7.10 -21.83 -4.91
C ALA A 325 -6.16 -20.81 -4.25
N PHE A 326 -5.16 -21.29 -3.50
CA PHE A 326 -4.17 -20.44 -2.84
C PHE A 326 -2.86 -20.44 -3.62
N LEU A 327 -2.32 -19.24 -3.87
CA LEU A 327 -1.17 -19.04 -4.75
C LEU A 327 0.08 -18.68 -3.96
N ASN A 328 1.20 -19.28 -4.38
CA ASN A 328 2.52 -19.05 -3.82
C ASN A 328 3.37 -18.18 -4.75
N PHE A 329 4.18 -17.29 -4.18
CA PHE A 329 5.06 -16.41 -4.91
C PHE A 329 6.49 -16.46 -4.34
N SER A 330 7.50 -16.18 -5.17
CA SER A 330 8.89 -16.10 -4.69
C SER A 330 9.28 -14.65 -4.43
N ALA A 331 10.05 -14.41 -3.38
CA ALA A 331 10.54 -13.10 -3.01
C ALA A 331 12.01 -13.11 -2.59
N PHE A 332 12.67 -11.96 -2.74
CA PHE A 332 14.02 -11.71 -2.25
C PHE A 332 14.07 -10.30 -1.67
N VAL A 333 13.97 -10.20 -0.34
CA VAL A 333 14.08 -8.95 0.40
C VAL A 333 14.69 -9.24 1.76
N GLU A 334 15.63 -8.42 2.22
CA GLU A 334 16.28 -8.57 3.53
C GLU A 334 16.77 -10.00 3.85
N THR A 335 17.40 -10.63 2.85
CA THR A 335 17.78 -12.05 2.90
C THR A 335 19.01 -12.29 2.04
N ASP A 336 19.67 -13.43 2.26
CA ASP A 336 20.76 -13.95 1.42
C ASP A 336 20.30 -14.98 0.39
N ARG A 337 19.04 -15.44 0.47
CA ARG A 337 18.44 -16.42 -0.44
C ARG A 337 16.95 -16.14 -0.69
N PRO A 338 16.42 -16.49 -1.87
CA PRO A 338 14.99 -16.33 -2.15
C PRO A 338 14.16 -17.21 -1.21
N PHE A 339 12.97 -16.74 -0.88
CA PHE A 339 12.00 -17.46 -0.04
C PHE A 339 10.61 -17.47 -0.66
N LEU A 340 9.79 -18.43 -0.24
CA LEU A 340 8.44 -18.62 -0.74
C LEU A 340 7.43 -17.89 0.15
N LEU A 341 6.65 -17.02 -0.45
CA LEU A 341 5.45 -16.42 0.11
C LEU A 341 4.30 -17.41 -0.07
N LEU A 342 3.92 -18.06 1.02
CA LEU A 342 2.85 -19.07 1.01
C LEU A 342 1.48 -18.41 1.12
N ASP A 343 0.55 -18.88 0.29
CA ASP A 343 -0.89 -18.59 0.34
C ASP A 343 -1.24 -17.11 0.57
N LYS A 344 -0.50 -16.19 -0.06
CA LYS A 344 -0.74 -14.74 0.07
C LYS A 344 -1.93 -14.24 -0.75
N VAL A 345 -2.28 -15.00 -1.78
CA VAL A 345 -3.37 -14.69 -2.69
C VAL A 345 -4.28 -15.89 -2.78
N CYS A 346 -5.58 -15.66 -2.70
CA CYS A 346 -6.57 -16.70 -2.98
C CYS A 346 -7.43 -16.30 -4.19
N VAL A 347 -7.89 -17.32 -4.91
CA VAL A 347 -8.70 -17.21 -6.13
C VAL A 347 -9.95 -18.05 -5.95
N PHE A 348 -11.12 -17.43 -6.12
CA PHE A 348 -12.40 -18.12 -5.96
C PHE A 348 -13.51 -17.48 -6.80
N GLU A 349 -14.55 -18.25 -7.09
CA GLU A 349 -15.80 -17.71 -7.61
C GLU A 349 -16.71 -17.29 -6.46
N SER A 350 -17.40 -16.18 -6.63
CA SER A 350 -18.41 -15.69 -5.70
C SER A 350 -19.66 -15.25 -6.47
N PHE A 351 -20.73 -14.98 -5.74
CA PHE A 351 -22.03 -14.58 -6.28
C PHE A 351 -22.49 -13.32 -5.57
N ASP A 352 -23.24 -12.47 -6.27
CA ASP A 352 -23.88 -11.32 -5.64
C ASP A 352 -25.05 -11.84 -4.79
N PRO A 353 -25.10 -11.55 -3.48
CA PRO A 353 -26.20 -12.01 -2.63
C PRO A 353 -27.49 -11.21 -2.86
N ILE A 354 -27.41 -9.98 -3.40
CA ILE A 354 -28.53 -9.04 -3.57
C ILE A 354 -29.19 -9.23 -4.93
N LEU A 355 -28.38 -9.40 -5.98
CA LEU A 355 -28.88 -9.84 -7.28
C LEU A 355 -29.04 -11.35 -7.20
N HIS A 356 -30.27 -11.86 -7.24
CA HIS A 356 -30.51 -13.31 -7.33
C HIS A 356 -29.47 -13.97 -8.27
N ALA A 357 -28.83 -15.07 -7.85
CA ALA A 357 -27.72 -15.71 -8.57
C ALA A 357 -28.00 -15.97 -10.07
N SER A 358 -29.28 -16.05 -10.45
CA SER A 358 -29.74 -16.17 -11.84
C SER A 358 -29.61 -14.90 -12.70
N GLN A 359 -29.50 -13.70 -12.12
CA GLN A 359 -29.47 -12.42 -12.86
C GLN A 359 -28.06 -11.85 -13.05
N SER A 360 -27.12 -12.07 -12.12
CA SER A 360 -25.75 -11.54 -12.24
C SER A 360 -24.69 -12.58 -12.60
N GLY A 361 -24.99 -13.88 -12.46
CA GLY A 361 -24.03 -14.97 -12.60
C GLY A 361 -22.88 -14.92 -11.55
N PRO A 362 -22.05 -15.96 -11.48
CA PRO A 362 -20.83 -15.90 -10.67
C PRO A 362 -19.82 -14.91 -11.25
N PHE A 363 -18.95 -14.41 -10.38
CA PHE A 363 -17.79 -13.61 -10.73
C PHE A 363 -16.54 -14.14 -10.03
N LEU A 364 -15.39 -13.88 -10.63
CA LEU A 364 -14.09 -14.28 -10.09
C LEU A 364 -13.58 -13.21 -9.12
N VAL A 365 -12.98 -13.64 -8.01
CA VAL A 365 -12.32 -12.79 -7.02
C VAL A 365 -10.87 -13.24 -6.86
N LEU A 366 -9.94 -12.28 -6.95
CA LEU A 366 -8.55 -12.42 -6.53
C LEU A 366 -8.36 -11.57 -5.28
N ARG A 367 -7.99 -12.19 -4.15
CA ARG A 367 -7.91 -11.51 -2.86
C ARG A 367 -6.51 -11.61 -2.27
N THR A 368 -6.04 -10.50 -1.71
CA THR A 368 -4.87 -10.45 -0.81
C THR A 368 -5.24 -9.65 0.44
N VAL A 369 -4.64 -9.98 1.58
CA VAL A 369 -4.89 -9.29 2.86
C VAL A 369 -3.58 -8.79 3.45
N SER A 370 -3.48 -7.48 3.62
CA SER A 370 -2.34 -6.82 4.25
C SER A 370 -2.65 -6.50 5.70
N ALA A 371 -1.87 -7.06 6.62
CA ALA A 371 -1.91 -6.71 8.03
C ALA A 371 -0.88 -5.60 8.30
N THR A 372 -1.38 -4.39 8.55
CA THR A 372 -0.54 -3.26 8.95
C THR A 372 -0.77 -2.97 10.43
N GLN A 373 0.05 -2.12 11.03
CA GLN A 373 -0.19 -1.68 12.41
C GLN A 373 -1.53 -0.93 12.55
N ASN A 374 -2.10 -0.44 11.45
CA ASN A 374 -3.33 0.36 11.45
C ASN A 374 -4.61 -0.45 11.23
N GLY A 375 -4.46 -1.76 11.05
CA GLY A 375 -5.54 -2.69 10.75
C GLY A 375 -5.23 -3.59 9.56
N GLU A 376 -6.23 -4.36 9.18
CA GLU A 376 -6.18 -5.25 8.03
C GLU A 376 -6.85 -4.60 6.81
N HIS A 377 -6.21 -4.74 5.65
CA HIS A 377 -6.73 -4.27 4.38
C HIS A 377 -6.95 -5.46 3.44
N VAL A 378 -8.21 -5.72 3.12
CA VAL A 378 -8.62 -6.74 2.15
C VAL A 378 -8.70 -6.07 0.78
N LEU A 379 -7.80 -6.44 -0.12
CA LEU A 379 -7.76 -5.96 -1.50
C LEU A 379 -8.26 -7.06 -2.44
N ASP A 380 -9.38 -6.78 -3.10
CA ASP A 380 -10.05 -7.66 -4.05
C ASP A 380 -9.98 -7.09 -5.46
N TYR A 381 -9.54 -7.92 -6.41
CA TYR A 381 -9.76 -7.71 -7.84
C TYR A 381 -10.88 -8.64 -8.30
N VAL A 382 -11.99 -8.08 -8.73
CA VAL A 382 -13.20 -8.80 -9.11
C VAL A 382 -13.42 -8.70 -10.61
N PHE A 383 -13.64 -9.84 -11.27
CA PHE A 383 -13.87 -9.94 -12.71
C PHE A 383 -15.23 -10.57 -12.96
N LYS A 384 -16.16 -9.77 -13.49
CA LYS A 384 -17.52 -10.21 -13.79
C LYS A 384 -17.63 -10.79 -15.19
N ARG A 385 -18.60 -11.68 -15.40
CA ARG A 385 -18.86 -12.31 -16.71
C ARG A 385 -19.31 -11.34 -17.80
N ASN A 386 -19.73 -10.14 -17.45
CA ASN A 386 -20.11 -9.08 -18.38
C ASN A 386 -18.94 -8.17 -18.80
N GLY A 387 -17.70 -8.51 -18.41
CA GLY A 387 -16.52 -7.71 -18.74
C GLY A 387 -16.22 -6.58 -17.74
N GLU A 388 -17.02 -6.41 -16.68
CA GLU A 388 -16.74 -5.44 -15.62
C GLU A 388 -15.59 -5.90 -14.71
N ILE A 389 -14.66 -4.98 -14.42
CA ILE A 389 -13.58 -5.14 -13.45
C ILE A 389 -13.88 -4.24 -12.24
N ILE A 390 -13.76 -4.77 -11.02
CA ILE A 390 -13.87 -3.99 -9.79
C ILE A 390 -12.63 -4.20 -8.95
N VAL A 391 -11.91 -3.13 -8.65
CA VAL A 391 -10.87 -3.11 -7.61
C VAL A 391 -11.54 -2.61 -6.35
N GLN A 392 -11.60 -3.42 -5.31
CA GLN A 392 -12.23 -3.07 -4.05
C GLN A 392 -11.24 -3.22 -2.91
N ILE A 393 -11.22 -2.23 -2.02
CA ILE A 393 -10.45 -2.28 -0.79
C ILE A 393 -11.35 -2.05 0.41
N ASN A 394 -11.26 -2.98 1.36
CA ASN A 394 -11.95 -2.91 2.64
C ASN A 394 -10.90 -2.81 3.73
N SER A 395 -11.05 -1.84 4.63
CA SER A 395 -10.18 -1.70 5.79
C SER A 395 -10.97 -2.07 7.04
N VAL A 396 -10.44 -3.02 7.79
CA VAL A 396 -10.89 -3.33 9.14
C VAL A 396 -9.83 -2.78 10.07
N SER A 397 -10.09 -1.64 10.71
CA SER A 397 -9.20 -1.22 11.80
C SER A 397 -9.51 -2.07 13.00
N GLU A 398 -8.47 -2.69 13.53
CA GLU A 398 -8.50 -3.13 14.91
C GLU A 398 -8.44 -1.89 15.81
N GLU A 399 -8.91 -1.99 17.05
CA GLU A 399 -8.60 -1.02 18.10
C GLU A 399 -7.07 -0.92 18.20
N ILE A 400 -6.49 0.03 17.46
CA ILE A 400 -5.17 0.50 17.79
C ILE A 400 -5.40 1.21 19.12
N LEU A 401 -5.06 0.52 20.20
CA LEU A 401 -4.62 1.16 21.42
C LEU A 401 -3.50 2.13 21.00
N ILE A 402 -3.86 3.37 20.64
CA ILE A 402 -2.97 4.51 20.73
C ILE A 402 -2.99 4.80 22.23
N PRO A 403 -2.00 4.30 22.99
CA PRO A 403 -2.05 4.37 24.45
C PRO A 403 -1.96 5.84 24.87
N GLU A 404 -1.41 6.69 24.00
CA GLU A 404 -1.35 8.14 24.16
C GLU A 404 -2.72 8.85 24.22
N LEU A 405 -3.77 8.19 23.72
CA LEU A 405 -5.10 8.80 23.63
C LEU A 405 -6.10 8.21 24.65
N LYS A 406 -5.82 7.03 25.22
CA LYS A 406 -6.61 6.45 26.33
C LYS A 406 -6.43 7.19 27.67
N THR A 407 -5.43 8.07 27.83
CA THR A 407 -5.10 8.67 29.14
C THR A 407 -5.89 9.93 29.51
N ARG A 408 -6.88 10.35 28.70
CA ARG A 408 -7.84 11.40 29.10
C ARG A 408 -9.06 10.78 29.77
N PRO A 409 -9.11 10.70 31.12
CA PRO A 409 -10.33 10.27 31.79
C PRO A 409 -11.48 11.22 31.46
N GLY A 410 -12.54 10.70 30.85
CA GLY A 410 -13.82 11.41 30.65
C GLY A 410 -14.09 11.97 29.25
N THR A 411 -13.33 11.61 28.22
CA THR A 411 -13.66 11.94 26.83
C THR A 411 -13.90 10.69 26.00
N ASP A 412 -15.17 10.34 25.77
CA ASP A 412 -15.59 9.46 24.68
C ASP A 412 -15.33 10.20 23.36
N THR A 413 -14.08 10.19 22.88
CA THR A 413 -13.75 10.70 21.56
C THR A 413 -13.75 9.53 20.58
N GLU A 414 -14.78 9.45 19.74
CA GLU A 414 -14.73 8.64 18.53
C GLU A 414 -13.59 9.17 17.65
N GLU A 415 -12.58 8.34 17.43
CA GLU A 415 -11.42 8.73 16.63
C GLU A 415 -11.60 8.27 15.19
N VAL A 416 -11.28 9.16 14.25
CA VAL A 416 -11.43 8.90 12.82
C VAL A 416 -10.06 8.81 12.18
N GLY A 417 -9.69 7.60 11.78
CA GLY A 417 -8.56 7.32 10.91
C GLY A 417 -8.98 7.27 9.43
N PHE A 418 -8.05 7.54 8.53
CA PHE A 418 -8.25 7.42 7.09
C PHE A 418 -7.14 6.58 6.50
N ASN A 419 -7.48 5.57 5.71
CA ASN A 419 -6.50 4.82 4.92
C ASN A 419 -6.71 5.17 3.46
N LEU A 420 -5.65 5.58 2.78
CA LEU A 420 -5.63 6.05 1.41
C LEU A 420 -4.78 5.12 0.56
N PHE A 421 -5.28 4.80 -0.61
CA PHE A 421 -4.70 3.83 -1.53
C PHE A 421 -4.66 4.45 -2.92
N GLN A 422 -3.47 4.52 -3.50
CA GLN A 422 -3.29 5.00 -4.88
C GLN A 422 -3.06 3.80 -5.79
N PHE A 423 -3.90 3.66 -6.80
CA PHE A 423 -3.80 2.62 -7.82
C PHE A 423 -3.36 3.20 -9.15
N LYS A 424 -2.47 2.50 -9.85
CA LYS A 424 -2.22 2.72 -11.28
C LYS A 424 -3.22 1.88 -12.07
N VAL A 425 -3.86 2.50 -13.05
CA VAL A 425 -4.83 1.90 -13.96
C VAL A 425 -4.44 2.31 -15.38
N ASP A 426 -3.84 1.37 -16.11
CA ASP A 426 -3.41 1.54 -17.50
C ASP A 426 -4.40 0.83 -18.43
N ILE A 427 -5.46 1.55 -18.81
CA ILE A 427 -6.51 1.04 -19.69
C ILE A 427 -6.00 1.12 -21.12
N ASP A 428 -5.83 -0.04 -21.72
CA ASP A 428 -5.27 -0.15 -23.04
C ASP A 428 -5.94 -1.33 -23.75
N SER A 429 -6.61 -1.02 -24.85
CA SER A 429 -7.45 -1.98 -25.59
C SER A 429 -6.94 -2.33 -26.97
N SER A 430 -5.84 -1.75 -27.44
CA SER A 430 -5.25 -2.14 -28.72
C SER A 430 -3.78 -1.74 -28.87
N GLU A 431 -3.09 -2.43 -29.77
CA GLU A 431 -1.69 -2.17 -30.15
C GLU A 431 -1.51 -0.78 -30.80
N GLU A 432 -2.59 -0.16 -31.28
CA GLU A 432 -2.64 1.20 -31.80
C GLU A 432 -3.10 2.20 -30.71
N THR A 433 -2.32 2.31 -29.64
CA THR A 433 -2.58 3.19 -28.48
C THR A 433 -2.68 4.70 -28.80
N LEU A 434 -2.46 5.11 -30.05
CA LEU A 434 -2.57 6.48 -30.54
C LEU A 434 -4.03 6.92 -30.79
N ALA A 435 -5.02 6.23 -30.22
CA ALA A 435 -6.43 6.47 -30.50
C ALA A 435 -7.31 6.71 -29.26
N SER A 436 -6.77 6.57 -28.05
CA SER A 436 -7.58 6.73 -26.82
C SER A 436 -7.91 8.19 -26.54
N GLN A 437 -9.18 8.45 -26.23
CA GLN A 437 -9.71 9.75 -25.83
C GLN A 437 -10.40 9.63 -24.49
N LEU A 438 -10.04 10.51 -23.56
CA LEU A 438 -10.65 10.58 -22.24
C LEU A 438 -11.74 11.64 -22.21
N TYR A 439 -12.93 11.25 -21.77
CA TYR A 439 -14.05 12.15 -21.51
C TYR A 439 -14.40 12.13 -20.03
N MET A 440 -14.70 13.31 -19.49
CA MET A 440 -15.34 13.47 -18.19
C MET A 440 -16.82 13.74 -18.43
N THR A 441 -17.69 12.86 -17.93
CA THR A 441 -19.14 13.00 -18.01
C THR A 441 -19.72 13.11 -16.63
N GLY A 442 -20.81 13.85 -16.45
CA GLY A 442 -21.43 13.99 -15.15
C GLY A 442 -22.81 14.62 -15.24
N ILE A 443 -23.44 14.73 -14.08
CA ILE A 443 -24.72 15.42 -13.93
C ILE A 443 -24.47 16.68 -13.13
N LYS A 444 -24.97 17.81 -13.62
CA LYS A 444 -24.90 19.11 -12.97
C LYS A 444 -26.30 19.59 -12.61
N ALA A 445 -26.45 20.13 -11.40
CA ALA A 445 -27.66 20.80 -10.98
C ALA A 445 -27.64 22.27 -11.43
N GLU A 446 -28.65 22.67 -12.18
CA GLU A 446 -28.82 24.02 -12.72
C GLU A 446 -30.23 24.52 -12.44
N THR A 447 -30.41 25.84 -12.41
CA THR A 447 -31.75 26.45 -12.32
C THR A 447 -32.20 26.89 -13.70
N GLN A 448 -33.42 26.49 -14.08
CA GLN A 448 -34.08 26.97 -15.28
C GLN A 448 -35.26 27.85 -14.89
N LEU A 449 -35.31 29.07 -15.43
CA LEU A 449 -36.49 29.92 -15.32
C LEU A 449 -37.63 29.32 -16.15
N VAL A 450 -38.74 29.00 -15.49
CA VAL A 450 -39.96 28.50 -16.12
C VAL A 450 -41.05 29.54 -15.93
N VAL A 451 -41.62 30.00 -17.04
CA VAL A 451 -42.78 30.91 -17.05
C VAL A 451 -44.04 30.07 -16.80
N LEU A 452 -44.78 30.39 -15.75
CA LEU A 452 -46.03 29.70 -15.42
C LEU A 452 -47.24 30.42 -16.03
N ASP A 453 -47.23 31.77 -16.00
CA ASP A 453 -48.24 32.63 -16.60
C ASP A 453 -47.67 34.01 -16.97
N SER A 454 -48.54 34.95 -17.37
CA SER A 454 -48.16 36.31 -17.79
C SER A 454 -47.54 37.18 -16.68
N THR A 455 -47.53 36.71 -15.43
CA THR A 455 -47.08 37.44 -14.24
C THR A 455 -46.09 36.67 -13.37
N GLN A 456 -45.99 35.35 -13.54
CA GLN A 456 -45.18 34.48 -12.68
C GLN A 456 -44.09 33.72 -13.45
N THR A 457 -42.89 33.80 -12.89
CA THR A 457 -41.75 32.94 -13.26
C THR A 457 -41.22 32.28 -12.01
N ILE A 458 -40.83 31.00 -12.12
CA ILE A 458 -40.22 30.25 -11.02
C ILE A 458 -38.86 29.70 -11.45
N ASN A 459 -37.93 29.62 -10.50
CA ASN A 459 -36.68 28.91 -10.69
C ASN A 459 -36.93 27.42 -10.44
N PHE A 460 -36.89 26.62 -11.50
CA PHE A 460 -37.06 25.18 -11.42
C PHE A 460 -35.70 24.49 -11.38
N PRO A 461 -35.44 23.57 -10.43
CA PRO A 461 -34.21 22.79 -10.42
C PRO A 461 -34.22 21.81 -11.60
N ARG A 462 -33.15 21.81 -12.39
CA ARG A 462 -32.95 20.92 -13.54
C ARG A 462 -31.60 20.22 -13.40
N LEU A 463 -31.57 18.94 -13.75
CA LEU A 463 -30.34 18.19 -13.91
C LEU A 463 -29.96 18.18 -15.40
N SER A 464 -28.76 18.62 -15.73
CA SER A 464 -28.20 18.54 -17.08
C SER A 464 -27.00 17.59 -17.10
N ARG A 465 -26.89 16.76 -18.15
CA ARG A 465 -25.71 15.92 -18.36
C ARG A 465 -24.68 16.74 -19.13
N PHE A 466 -23.43 16.73 -18.68
CA PHE A 466 -22.31 17.29 -19.43
C PHE A 466 -21.38 16.17 -19.88
N THR A 467 -20.66 16.41 -20.98
CA THR A 467 -19.56 15.56 -21.43
C THR A 467 -18.47 16.49 -21.94
N LYS A 468 -17.26 16.30 -21.42
CA LYS A 468 -16.11 17.16 -21.70
C LYS A 468 -14.92 16.29 -22.10
N LEU A 469 -14.35 16.55 -23.27
CA LEU A 469 -13.09 15.93 -23.67
C LEU A 469 -11.95 16.48 -22.80
N VAL A 470 -11.20 15.58 -22.18
CA VAL A 470 -10.01 15.89 -21.37
C VAL A 470 -8.81 15.89 -22.31
N THR A 471 -8.22 17.07 -22.51
CA THR A 471 -7.06 17.26 -23.41
C THR A 471 -5.81 17.67 -22.65
N ASN A 472 -5.93 18.61 -21.71
CA ASN A 472 -4.78 19.14 -20.96
C ASN A 472 -4.96 19.01 -19.43
N GLU A 473 -6.16 18.65 -18.96
CA GLU A 473 -6.47 18.56 -17.54
C GLU A 473 -5.97 17.22 -16.98
N ARG A 474 -4.85 17.26 -16.26
CA ARG A 474 -4.25 16.05 -15.67
C ARG A 474 -4.85 15.69 -14.32
N CYS A 475 -5.26 16.67 -13.53
CA CYS A 475 -5.87 16.45 -12.22
C CYS A 475 -7.39 16.53 -12.31
N LEU A 476 -8.04 15.39 -12.10
CA LEU A 476 -9.48 15.25 -12.21
C LEU A 476 -10.12 15.13 -10.82
N PRO A 477 -11.30 15.74 -10.61
CA PRO A 477 -12.01 15.67 -9.33
C PRO A 477 -12.68 14.30 -9.14
N THR A 478 -12.68 13.77 -7.92
CA THR A 478 -13.43 12.53 -7.60
C THR A 478 -14.81 12.78 -6.99
N ASN A 479 -15.05 13.97 -6.41
CA ASN A 479 -16.32 14.33 -5.78
C ASN A 479 -16.47 15.86 -5.69
N ALA A 480 -17.18 16.49 -6.62
CA ALA A 480 -17.77 17.80 -6.37
C ALA A 480 -19.13 17.56 -5.70
N THR A 481 -19.48 18.35 -4.69
CA THR A 481 -20.70 18.18 -3.85
C THR A 481 -22.03 18.10 -4.63
N THR A 482 -22.03 18.41 -5.92
CA THR A 482 -23.19 18.33 -6.82
C THR A 482 -22.95 17.53 -8.11
N GLU A 483 -21.72 17.04 -8.36
CA GLU A 483 -21.35 16.35 -9.60
C GLU A 483 -20.47 15.14 -9.24
N ARG A 484 -20.98 13.92 -9.46
CA ARG A 484 -20.16 12.70 -9.46
C ARG A 484 -19.69 12.46 -10.89
N PRO A 485 -18.48 12.90 -11.27
CA PRO A 485 -17.98 12.66 -12.62
C PRO A 485 -17.72 11.17 -12.82
N GLU A 486 -18.16 10.64 -13.95
CA GLU A 486 -17.71 9.38 -14.50
C GLU A 486 -16.66 9.68 -15.57
N PHE A 487 -15.65 8.82 -15.68
CA PHE A 487 -14.63 8.95 -16.71
C PHE A 487 -14.88 7.93 -17.80
N VAL A 488 -14.75 8.34 -19.05
CA VAL A 488 -15.04 7.49 -20.20
C VAL A 488 -13.81 7.50 -21.10
N ILE A 489 -13.16 6.35 -21.22
CA ILE A 489 -12.08 6.15 -22.18
C ILE A 489 -12.71 5.54 -23.43
N HIS A 490 -12.62 6.27 -24.53
CA HIS A 490 -13.03 5.81 -25.86
C HIS A 490 -11.78 5.49 -26.67
N ASN A 491 -11.63 4.24 -27.08
CA ASN A 491 -10.63 3.86 -28.06
C ASN A 491 -11.30 3.88 -29.44
N ASN A 492 -10.65 4.47 -30.45
CA ASN A 492 -11.22 4.54 -31.80
C ASN A 492 -11.01 3.24 -32.61
N SER A 493 -10.03 2.42 -32.24
CA SER A 493 -9.63 1.23 -33.00
C SER A 493 -9.19 0.08 -32.08
N PRO A 494 -10.05 -0.90 -31.77
CA PRO A 494 -11.48 -0.98 -32.08
C PRO A 494 -12.29 0.09 -31.31
N SER A 495 -13.48 0.45 -31.83
CA SER A 495 -14.39 1.43 -31.23
C SER A 495 -14.99 0.89 -29.92
N ILE A 496 -14.21 0.86 -28.85
CA ILE A 496 -14.59 0.36 -27.54
C ILE A 496 -14.58 1.49 -26.53
N THR A 497 -15.56 1.47 -25.63
CA THR A 497 -15.72 2.50 -24.61
C THR A 497 -15.76 1.86 -23.23
N TYR A 498 -14.85 2.29 -22.37
CA TYR A 498 -14.84 1.90 -20.96
C TYR A 498 -15.21 3.07 -20.09
N ARG A 499 -16.11 2.82 -19.14
CA ARG A 499 -16.51 3.78 -18.12
C ARG A 499 -15.82 3.42 -16.82
N ILE A 500 -15.14 4.39 -16.23
CA ILE A 500 -14.48 4.29 -14.94
C ILE A 500 -15.29 5.07 -13.92
N THR A 501 -15.67 4.40 -12.83
CA THR A 501 -16.29 5.05 -11.67
C THR A 501 -15.43 4.80 -10.45
N VAL A 502 -15.32 5.82 -9.60
CA VAL A 502 -14.49 5.80 -8.40
C VAL A 502 -15.37 6.09 -7.20
N ASP A 503 -15.42 5.15 -6.27
CA ASP A 503 -16.13 5.28 -5.01
C ASP A 503 -15.12 5.33 -3.86
N SER A 504 -15.14 6.44 -3.11
CA SER A 504 -14.20 6.70 -2.04
C SER A 504 -14.96 7.30 -0.86
N ASN A 505 -14.71 6.77 0.33
CA ASN A 505 -15.32 7.26 1.56
C ASN A 505 -14.60 8.49 2.13
N VAL A 506 -13.59 9.01 1.44
CA VAL A 506 -12.84 10.18 1.90
C VAL A 506 -13.09 11.35 0.96
N ASN A 507 -13.47 12.49 1.56
CA ASN A 507 -13.72 13.72 0.83
C ASN A 507 -12.40 14.36 0.35
N VAL A 508 -12.32 14.71 -0.94
CA VAL A 508 -11.16 15.39 -1.54
C VAL A 508 -10.81 16.70 -0.84
N ALA A 509 -11.81 17.51 -0.49
CA ALA A 509 -11.59 18.78 0.20
C ALA A 509 -10.98 18.57 1.60
N PHE A 510 -11.22 17.41 2.20
CA PHE A 510 -10.55 17.01 3.43
C PHE A 510 -9.11 16.55 3.17
N LEU A 511 -8.88 15.71 2.16
CA LEU A 511 -7.54 15.26 1.76
C LEU A 511 -6.58 16.42 1.44
N GLN A 512 -7.08 17.46 0.77
CA GLN A 512 -6.31 18.64 0.41
C GLN A 512 -5.75 19.39 1.62
N LYS A 513 -6.31 19.23 2.83
CA LYS A 513 -5.75 19.81 4.06
C LYS A 513 -4.38 19.22 4.43
N PHE A 514 -4.10 18.00 4.00
CA PHE A 514 -2.83 17.29 4.23
C PHE A 514 -1.88 17.40 3.03
N ALA A 515 -2.28 18.11 1.97
CA ALA A 515 -1.50 18.15 0.75
C ALA A 515 -0.26 19.07 0.83
N THR A 516 -0.07 19.79 1.93
CA THR A 516 1.18 20.50 2.23
C THR A 516 2.31 19.52 2.54
N THR A 517 2.00 18.43 3.24
CA THR A 517 2.94 17.34 3.58
C THR A 517 2.91 16.22 2.53
N HIS A 518 1.73 15.89 1.99
CA HIS A 518 1.53 14.79 1.05
C HIS A 518 0.99 15.31 -0.28
N LYS A 519 1.86 15.91 -1.10
CA LYS A 519 1.45 16.70 -2.26
C LYS A 519 0.63 15.95 -3.32
N TRP A 520 0.75 14.62 -3.41
CA TRP A 520 -0.09 13.80 -4.30
C TRP A 520 -1.59 13.85 -3.94
N LEU A 521 -1.96 14.19 -2.70
CA LEU A 521 -3.36 14.35 -2.27
C LEU A 521 -4.06 15.55 -2.91
N ASN A 522 -3.34 16.47 -3.55
CA ASN A 522 -3.95 17.55 -4.34
C ASN A 522 -4.66 17.03 -5.59
N CYS A 523 -4.29 15.85 -6.06
CA CYS A 523 -4.70 15.29 -7.34
C CYS A 523 -5.23 13.87 -7.14
N PRO A 524 -6.50 13.71 -6.73
CA PRO A 524 -7.04 12.40 -6.36
C PRO A 524 -7.10 11.45 -7.57
N ILE A 525 -7.35 11.98 -8.77
CA ILE A 525 -7.13 11.26 -10.02
C ILE A 525 -6.14 12.07 -10.85
N LEU A 526 -5.00 11.46 -11.16
CA LEU A 526 -4.01 12.00 -12.08
C LEU A 526 -4.04 11.20 -13.38
N VAL A 527 -4.13 11.88 -14.52
CA VAL A 527 -4.06 11.28 -15.85
C VAL A 527 -2.81 11.75 -16.55
N MET A 528 -2.05 10.82 -17.11
CA MET A 528 -0.82 11.09 -17.82
C MET A 528 -0.72 10.22 -19.06
N ARG A 529 0.11 10.64 -20.00
CA ARG A 529 0.60 9.76 -21.05
C ARG A 529 1.42 8.63 -20.42
N TYR A 530 1.26 7.42 -20.92
CA TYR A 530 2.07 6.29 -20.50
C TYR A 530 3.56 6.56 -20.79
N SER A 531 4.42 6.20 -19.85
CA SER A 531 5.86 6.17 -20.04
C SER A 531 6.48 4.99 -19.29
N ASP A 532 7.38 4.28 -19.95
CA ASP A 532 8.18 3.22 -19.36
C ASP A 532 9.14 3.71 -18.25
N SER A 533 9.44 5.01 -18.22
CA SER A 533 10.21 5.61 -17.12
C SER A 533 9.38 5.77 -15.84
N GLU A 534 8.05 5.76 -15.94
CA GLU A 534 7.09 6.04 -14.87
C GLU A 534 6.34 4.77 -14.40
N ARG A 535 7.03 3.64 -14.33
CA ARG A 535 6.39 2.35 -14.00
C ARG A 535 5.90 2.24 -12.55
N ASN A 536 6.77 2.49 -11.58
CA ASN A 536 6.48 2.37 -10.15
C ASN A 536 7.45 3.24 -9.29
N PRO A 537 6.97 4.01 -8.29
CA PRO A 537 7.82 4.77 -7.35
C PRO A 537 8.75 3.90 -6.48
N GLY A 538 8.54 2.59 -6.40
CA GLY A 538 9.39 1.63 -5.68
C GLY A 538 9.26 1.73 -4.16
N VAL A 539 10.24 1.17 -3.44
CA VAL A 539 10.24 1.02 -1.97
C VAL A 539 10.22 2.36 -1.21
N PHE A 540 10.60 3.44 -1.89
CA PHE A 540 10.67 4.77 -1.29
C PHE A 540 9.39 5.59 -1.49
N SER A 541 8.31 4.98 -2.01
CA SER A 541 7.08 5.68 -2.37
C SER A 541 6.37 6.37 -1.21
N LEU A 542 6.55 5.87 0.01
CA LEU A 542 6.02 6.43 1.27
C LEU A 542 6.98 7.45 1.93
N ARG A 543 8.19 7.59 1.40
CA ARG A 543 9.17 8.55 1.90
C ARG A 543 9.07 9.82 1.06
N ASP A 544 8.21 10.77 1.45
CA ASP A 544 8.18 12.11 0.83
C ASP A 544 9.61 12.68 0.64
N GLY A 545 9.85 13.43 -0.43
CA GLY A 545 11.19 13.95 -0.74
C GLY A 545 12.21 12.91 -1.23
N ALA A 546 12.08 11.61 -0.95
CA ALA A 546 12.84 10.57 -1.66
C ALA A 546 12.30 10.39 -3.09
N VAL A 547 10.97 10.50 -3.18
CA VAL A 547 10.19 10.34 -4.39
C VAL A 547 9.39 11.61 -4.63
N THR A 548 9.37 12.10 -5.87
CA THR A 548 8.40 13.10 -6.29
C THR A 548 7.00 12.49 -6.25
N SER A 549 6.03 13.22 -5.71
CA SER A 549 4.62 12.80 -5.70
C SER A 549 4.00 12.95 -7.09
N PRO A 550 3.13 12.04 -7.59
CA PRO A 550 2.40 12.23 -8.87
C PRO A 550 1.81 13.64 -9.10
N GLY A 551 1.36 14.32 -8.04
CA GLY A 551 0.90 15.72 -8.08
C GLY A 551 1.99 16.82 -7.99
N GLU A 552 3.25 16.48 -7.72
CA GLU A 552 4.45 17.34 -7.82
C GLU A 552 5.10 17.30 -9.20
N TYR A 553 4.57 16.50 -10.13
CA TYR A 553 5.19 16.27 -11.44
C TYR A 553 5.16 17.50 -12.36
N GLY A 554 4.68 18.65 -11.88
CA GLY A 554 4.66 19.93 -12.60
C GLY A 554 6.03 20.49 -13.04
N THR A 555 7.12 19.73 -12.92
CA THR A 555 8.42 20.05 -13.52
C THR A 555 8.84 19.10 -14.65
N HIS A 556 8.18 17.95 -14.84
CA HIS A 556 8.38 17.02 -15.97
C HIS A 556 7.07 16.73 -16.74
N ILE A 557 5.95 17.30 -16.30
CA ILE A 557 4.74 17.43 -17.11
C ILE A 557 5.04 18.53 -18.14
N ASP A 558 5.63 18.14 -19.26
CA ASP A 558 5.53 18.95 -20.47
C ASP A 558 4.04 19.20 -20.76
N ASP A 559 3.69 20.36 -21.36
CA ASP A 559 2.35 20.75 -21.82
C ASP A 559 1.83 19.82 -22.96
N GLU A 560 2.10 18.52 -22.88
CA GLU A 560 1.70 17.51 -23.84
C GLU A 560 0.19 17.27 -23.75
N ASN A 561 -0.42 17.25 -24.94
CA ASN A 561 -1.82 16.93 -25.18
C ASN A 561 -2.09 15.45 -24.89
N LEU A 562 -3.12 15.17 -24.08
CA LEU A 562 -3.58 13.82 -23.73
C LEU A 562 -4.49 13.18 -24.80
N ARG A 563 -4.81 13.90 -25.87
CA ARG A 563 -5.65 13.39 -26.94
C ARG A 563 -4.90 12.37 -27.79
N GLU A 564 -5.54 11.23 -28.05
CA GLU A 564 -5.02 10.21 -28.99
C GLU A 564 -3.63 9.71 -28.53
N GLN A 565 -3.53 9.45 -27.22
CA GLN A 565 -2.32 8.96 -26.56
C GLN A 565 -2.61 7.68 -25.79
N ASP A 566 -1.55 6.92 -25.50
CA ASP A 566 -1.58 5.88 -24.47
C ASP A 566 -1.73 6.55 -23.09
N LEU A 567 -2.81 6.26 -22.37
CA LEU A 567 -3.15 6.96 -21.12
C LEU A 567 -3.06 6.04 -19.92
N GLN A 568 -2.39 6.52 -18.87
CA GLN A 568 -2.41 5.90 -17.56
C GLN A 568 -3.09 6.81 -16.54
N MET A 569 -3.88 6.21 -15.65
CA MET A 569 -4.57 6.90 -14.56
C MET A 569 -4.00 6.45 -13.21
N TRP A 570 -3.74 7.41 -12.34
CA TRP A 570 -3.37 7.19 -10.94
C TRP A 570 -4.53 7.62 -10.07
N VAL A 571 -5.25 6.66 -9.52
CA VAL A 571 -6.54 6.85 -8.83
C VAL A 571 -6.35 6.64 -7.34
N THR A 572 -6.65 7.67 -6.56
CA THR A 572 -6.62 7.64 -5.09
C THR A 572 -8.02 7.38 -4.56
N VAL A 573 -8.15 6.32 -3.79
CA VAL A 573 -9.35 5.97 -3.02
C VAL A 573 -9.03 5.93 -1.54
N GLY A 574 -10.03 6.10 -0.69
CA GLY A 574 -9.81 6.01 0.75
C GLY A 574 -10.97 5.37 1.50
N THR A 575 -10.62 4.74 2.60
CA THR A 575 -11.55 4.21 3.60
C THR A 575 -11.45 5.07 4.84
N GLN A 576 -12.59 5.43 5.42
CA GLN A 576 -12.66 6.04 6.74
C GLN A 576 -12.85 4.95 7.77
N THR A 577 -12.15 5.04 8.90
CA THR A 577 -12.35 4.14 10.01
C THR A 577 -12.68 4.91 11.27
N VAL A 578 -13.72 4.50 11.98
CA VAL A 578 -14.11 5.07 13.27
C VAL A 578 -13.77 4.07 14.36
N LEU A 579 -12.89 4.48 15.27
CA LEU A 579 -12.58 3.73 16.48
C LEU A 579 -13.62 4.12 17.55
N SER A 580 -14.50 3.18 17.91
CA SER A 580 -15.47 3.35 18.98
C SER A 580 -15.48 2.11 19.86
N THR A 581 -15.41 2.31 21.17
CA THR A 581 -15.46 1.27 22.20
C THR A 581 -16.83 0.57 22.29
N SER A 582 -17.87 1.10 21.62
CA SER A 582 -19.26 0.67 21.79
C SER A 582 -19.90 0.01 20.57
N THR A 583 -19.37 0.20 19.36
CA THR A 583 -20.04 -0.21 18.10
C THR A 583 -19.29 -1.24 17.26
N GLY A 584 -18.08 -1.64 17.65
CA GLY A 584 -17.21 -2.49 16.84
C GLY A 584 -16.68 -1.76 15.60
N SER A 585 -15.63 -2.28 14.97
CA SER A 585 -15.02 -1.67 13.79
C SER A 585 -16.00 -1.67 12.60
N GLN A 586 -16.39 -0.51 12.10
CA GLN A 586 -17.13 -0.41 10.83
C GLN A 586 -16.15 -0.44 9.65
N SER A 587 -16.30 -1.43 8.76
CA SER A 587 -15.53 -1.52 7.52
C SER A 587 -16.23 -0.71 6.42
N LEU A 588 -15.66 0.44 6.06
CA LEU A 588 -16.08 1.22 4.89
C LEU A 588 -15.24 0.84 3.66
N SER A 589 -15.90 0.39 2.59
CA SER A 589 -15.26 -0.09 1.36
C SER A 589 -15.03 1.04 0.36
N ALA A 590 -13.85 1.10 -0.26
CA ALA A 590 -13.61 1.96 -1.41
C ALA A 590 -13.42 1.13 -2.68
N SER A 591 -13.78 1.65 -3.85
CA SER A 591 -13.67 0.89 -5.11
C SER A 591 -13.39 1.72 -6.35
N ILE A 592 -12.80 1.06 -7.34
CA ILE A 592 -12.64 1.54 -8.72
C ILE A 592 -13.31 0.51 -9.61
N ARG A 593 -14.26 0.94 -10.45
CA ARG A 593 -14.99 0.05 -11.36
C ARG A 593 -14.69 0.44 -12.79
N ILE A 594 -14.32 -0.53 -13.62
CA ILE A 594 -14.12 -0.38 -15.07
C ILE A 594 -15.23 -1.18 -15.75
N ILE A 595 -16.14 -0.47 -16.39
CA ILE A 595 -17.38 -1.02 -16.95
C ILE A 595 -17.29 -0.89 -18.48
N PRO A 596 -17.32 -1.98 -19.23
CA PRO A 596 -17.47 -1.91 -20.68
C PRO A 596 -18.87 -1.37 -21.02
N ASN A 597 -18.93 -0.34 -21.88
CA ASN A 597 -20.21 0.08 -22.47
C ASN A 597 -20.42 -0.75 -23.74
N ALA A 598 -21.44 -1.62 -23.72
CA ALA A 598 -21.97 -2.31 -24.89
C ALA A 598 -22.72 -1.36 -25.82
#